data_AF-A0A7X0C389-F1
#
_entry.id   AF-A0A7X0C389-F1
#
_cell.length_a   1.000
_cell.length_b   1.000
_cell.length_c   1.000
_cell.angle_alpha   90.00
_cell.angle_beta   90.00
_cell.angle_gamma   90.00
#
_symmetry.space_group_name_H-M   'P 1'
#
loop_
_entity.id
_entity.type
_entity.pdbx_description
1 polymer ?
#
loop_
_entity_poly.entity_id
_entity_poly.type
_entity_poly.pdbx_seq_one_letter_code
_entity_poly.pdbx_strand_id
1 'polypeptide(L)'
;MIRRAHSELGRAIRTITLLRYLSEPQSREQITQVTNRNEAFHGFADWLMFGGRLIGQSDPDHQEKVIKFNELLANCVMYSTALDITGSANEIAAEGQPVDLDDLATVSPYITHTVRRFGNWTLNLTPPDDTPNTRLDLEPRVLFAAPWTDPPHEMPKATGGDEDSQREAPRRAGRAARHR
;
A
#
# COMPACT_ATOMS: atom_id res chain seq x y z
N MET A 1 -48.20 -11.84 -18.87
CA MET A 1 -47.78 -13.07 -18.16
C MET A 1 -46.28 -13.07 -17.85
N ILE A 2 -45.41 -12.75 -18.81
CA ILE A 2 -43.93 -12.77 -18.68
C ILE A 2 -43.39 -11.88 -17.53
N ARG A 3 -43.87 -10.64 -17.40
CA ARG A 3 -43.40 -9.72 -16.34
C ARG A 3 -43.63 -10.27 -14.92
N ARG A 4 -44.75 -10.96 -14.71
CA ARG A 4 -45.10 -11.56 -13.42
C ARG A 4 -44.21 -12.75 -13.11
N ALA A 5 -43.93 -13.60 -14.10
CA ALA A 5 -42.98 -14.70 -13.93
C ALA A 5 -41.58 -14.20 -13.54
N HIS A 6 -41.08 -13.12 -14.17
CA HIS A 6 -39.80 -12.52 -13.82
C HIS A 6 -39.78 -11.87 -12.43
N SER A 7 -40.86 -11.20 -12.01
CA SER A 7 -40.92 -10.60 -10.68
C SER A 7 -40.96 -11.64 -9.57
N GLU A 8 -41.66 -12.76 -9.78
CA GLU A 8 -41.70 -13.86 -8.81
C GLU A 8 -40.34 -14.59 -8.73
N LEU A 9 -39.67 -14.79 -9.87
CA LEU A 9 -38.30 -15.30 -9.90
C LEU A 9 -37.36 -14.36 -9.11
N GLY A 10 -37.45 -13.05 -9.32
CA GLY A 10 -36.65 -12.06 -8.58
C GLY A 10 -36.90 -12.10 -7.07
N ARG A 11 -38.15 -12.31 -6.63
CA ARG A 11 -38.49 -12.51 -5.22
C ARG A 11 -37.86 -13.78 -4.65
N ALA A 12 -37.99 -14.90 -5.36
CA ALA A 12 -37.42 -16.17 -4.93
C ALA A 12 -35.89 -16.09 -4.79
N ILE A 13 -35.20 -15.51 -5.78
CA ILE A 13 -33.75 -15.30 -5.74
C ILE A 13 -33.37 -14.45 -4.54
N ARG A 14 -34.03 -13.30 -4.33
CA ARG A 14 -33.75 -12.41 -3.18
C ARG A 14 -33.89 -13.15 -1.86
N THR A 15 -34.96 -13.94 -1.68
CA THR A 15 -35.17 -14.71 -0.46
C THR A 15 -34.07 -15.75 -0.25
N ILE A 16 -33.70 -16.50 -1.28
CA ILE A 16 -32.61 -17.48 -1.19
C ILE A 16 -31.29 -16.80 -0.83
N THR A 17 -30.98 -15.67 -1.48
CA THR A 17 -29.77 -14.89 -1.20
C THR A 17 -29.76 -14.36 0.24
N LEU A 18 -30.89 -13.84 0.74
CA LEU A 18 -30.99 -13.38 2.12
C LEU A 18 -30.83 -14.52 3.12
N LEU A 19 -31.46 -15.67 2.87
CA LEU A 19 -31.29 -16.83 3.74
C LEU A 19 -29.83 -17.30 3.76
N ARG A 20 -29.15 -17.36 2.61
CA ARG A 20 -27.70 -17.65 2.55
C ARG A 20 -26.88 -16.63 3.34
N TYR A 21 -27.16 -15.34 3.17
CA TYR A 21 -26.49 -14.27 3.90
C TYR A 21 -26.65 -14.38 5.42
N LEU A 22 -27.84 -14.74 5.92
CA LEU A 22 -28.09 -14.94 7.34
C LEU A 22 -27.42 -16.22 7.88
N SER A 23 -27.50 -17.33 7.11
CA SER A 23 -27.00 -18.63 7.56
C SER A 23 -25.47 -18.76 7.48
N GLU A 24 -24.83 -18.14 6.50
CA GLU A 24 -23.42 -18.36 6.20
C GLU A 24 -22.56 -17.12 6.53
N PRO A 25 -21.63 -17.20 7.49
CA PRO A 25 -20.74 -16.07 7.81
C PRO A 25 -19.82 -15.69 6.64
N GLN A 26 -19.32 -16.68 5.90
CA GLN A 26 -18.46 -16.46 4.73
C GLN A 26 -19.15 -15.62 3.66
N SER A 27 -20.46 -15.83 3.43
CA SER A 27 -21.26 -15.02 2.51
C SER A 27 -21.30 -13.54 2.93
N ARG A 28 -21.38 -13.25 4.25
CA ARG A 28 -21.39 -11.87 4.77
C ARG A 28 -20.04 -11.19 4.58
N GLU A 29 -18.97 -11.90 4.89
CA GLU A 29 -17.60 -11.39 4.73
C GLU A 29 -17.32 -11.07 3.27
N GLN A 30 -17.63 -11.97 2.34
CA GLN A 30 -17.46 -11.73 0.90
C GLN A 30 -18.27 -10.54 0.42
N ILE A 31 -19.55 -10.45 0.80
CA ILE A 31 -20.41 -9.32 0.41
C ILE A 31 -19.86 -8.00 0.96
N THR A 32 -19.39 -7.99 2.21
CA THR A 32 -18.79 -6.80 2.84
C THR A 32 -17.51 -6.40 2.12
N GLN A 33 -16.62 -7.35 1.81
CA GLN A 33 -15.38 -7.09 1.08
C GLN A 33 -15.64 -6.50 -0.31
N VAL A 34 -16.56 -7.10 -1.08
CA VAL A 34 -16.92 -6.61 -2.41
C VAL A 34 -17.57 -5.24 -2.33
N THR A 35 -18.44 -5.02 -1.34
CA THR A 35 -19.10 -3.73 -1.14
C THR A 35 -18.10 -2.64 -0.79
N ASN A 36 -17.21 -2.89 0.18
CA ASN A 36 -16.15 -1.95 0.57
C ASN A 36 -15.26 -1.57 -0.62
N ARG A 37 -14.90 -2.55 -1.47
CA ARG A 37 -14.12 -2.31 -2.68
C ARG A 37 -14.87 -1.42 -3.68
N ASN A 38 -16.14 -1.71 -3.92
CA ASN A 38 -16.97 -0.91 -4.84
C ASN A 38 -17.20 0.50 -4.30
N GLU A 39 -17.48 0.66 -3.01
CA GLU A 39 -17.64 1.97 -2.38
C GLU A 39 -16.37 2.81 -2.45
N ALA A 40 -15.21 2.20 -2.17
CA ALA A 40 -13.92 2.87 -2.31
C ALA A 40 -13.66 3.31 -3.76
N PHE A 41 -13.95 2.43 -4.74
CA PHE A 41 -13.85 2.77 -6.16
C PHE A 41 -14.80 3.90 -6.56
N HIS A 42 -16.06 3.85 -6.15
CA HIS A 42 -17.04 4.89 -6.46
C HIS A 42 -16.66 6.22 -5.81
N GLY A 43 -16.17 6.21 -4.57
CA GLY A 43 -15.64 7.40 -3.92
C GLY A 43 -14.42 7.99 -4.66
N PHE A 44 -13.54 7.13 -5.18
CA PHE A 44 -12.41 7.54 -6.01
C PHE A 44 -12.84 8.12 -7.37
N ALA A 45 -13.77 7.46 -8.06
CA ALA A 45 -14.31 7.92 -9.33
C ALA A 45 -15.07 9.25 -9.18
N ASP A 46 -15.85 9.41 -8.11
CA ASP A 46 -16.52 10.67 -7.78
C ASP A 46 -15.53 11.79 -7.47
N TRP A 47 -14.39 11.46 -6.82
CA TRP A 47 -13.33 12.42 -6.57
C TRP A 47 -12.65 12.88 -7.88
N LEU A 48 -12.48 11.99 -8.85
CA LEU A 48 -11.91 12.30 -10.15
C LEU A 48 -12.81 13.16 -11.03
N MET A 49 -14.14 13.07 -10.87
CA MET A 49 -15.10 13.82 -11.68
C MET A 49 -14.88 15.34 -11.65
N PHE A 50 -14.80 15.97 -12.82
CA PHE A 50 -14.78 17.43 -12.96
C PHE A 50 -16.15 17.94 -13.40
N GLY A 51 -16.65 19.01 -12.78
CA GLY A 51 -17.93 19.65 -13.17
C GLY A 51 -19.06 19.61 -12.13
N GLY A 52 -18.86 18.95 -10.99
CA GLY A 52 -19.86 18.90 -9.90
C GLY A 52 -21.12 18.10 -10.26
N ARG A 53 -21.95 17.80 -9.24
CA ARG A 53 -23.24 17.08 -9.36
C ARG A 53 -24.31 17.80 -10.20
N LEU A 54 -23.98 18.91 -10.86
CA LEU A 54 -24.92 19.72 -11.61
C LEU A 54 -24.80 19.42 -13.11
N ILE A 55 -25.30 18.25 -13.50
CA ILE A 55 -25.61 17.99 -14.91
C ILE A 55 -26.83 18.86 -15.23
N GLY A 56 -26.61 20.08 -15.70
CA GLY A 56 -27.65 21.06 -16.02
C GLY A 56 -28.61 20.62 -17.14
N GLN A 57 -28.42 19.44 -17.71
CA GLN A 57 -29.32 18.82 -18.69
C GLN A 57 -29.71 17.41 -18.23
N SER A 58 -31.02 17.17 -18.12
CA SER A 58 -31.60 15.85 -17.92
C SER A 58 -31.64 15.05 -19.24
N ASP A 59 -30.50 14.95 -19.92
CA ASP A 59 -30.34 14.11 -21.11
C ASP A 59 -29.64 12.80 -20.71
N PRO A 60 -30.35 11.65 -20.74
CA PRO A 60 -29.80 10.34 -20.39
C PRO A 60 -28.53 9.99 -21.18
N ASP A 61 -28.45 10.33 -22.47
CA ASP A 61 -27.32 9.95 -23.33
C ASP A 61 -26.04 10.70 -22.92
N HIS A 62 -26.19 11.95 -22.50
CA HIS A 62 -25.07 12.75 -22.00
C HIS A 62 -24.62 12.27 -20.62
N GLN A 63 -25.56 11.90 -19.74
CA GLN A 63 -25.24 11.34 -18.43
C GLN A 63 -24.48 10.02 -18.56
N GLU A 64 -24.92 9.13 -19.44
CA GLU A 64 -24.25 7.86 -19.68
C GLU A 64 -22.82 8.05 -20.19
N LYS A 65 -22.60 8.98 -21.14
CA LYS A 65 -21.25 9.29 -21.64
C LYS A 65 -20.34 9.81 -20.55
N VAL A 66 -20.85 10.69 -19.68
CA VAL A 66 -20.09 11.24 -18.55
C VAL A 66 -19.69 10.14 -17.57
N ILE A 67 -20.63 9.26 -17.20
CA ILE A 67 -20.36 8.13 -16.31
C ILE A 67 -19.28 7.22 -16.91
N LYS A 68 -19.45 6.78 -18.16
CA LYS A 68 -18.51 5.89 -18.84
C LYS A 68 -17.12 6.51 -18.99
N PHE A 69 -17.06 7.80 -19.34
CA PHE A 69 -15.79 8.50 -19.45
C PHE A 69 -15.08 8.57 -18.11
N ASN A 70 -15.82 8.85 -17.03
CA ASN A 70 -15.26 8.90 -15.69
C ASN A 70 -14.77 7.53 -15.21
N GLU A 71 -15.55 6.47 -15.44
CA GLU A 71 -15.14 5.10 -15.14
C GLU A 71 -13.86 4.73 -15.90
N LEU A 72 -13.76 5.08 -17.18
CA LEU A 72 -12.55 4.87 -17.97
C LEU A 72 -11.36 5.61 -17.38
N LEU A 73 -11.53 6.89 -17.03
CA LEU A 73 -10.48 7.71 -16.45
C LEU A 73 -10.02 7.16 -15.10
N ALA A 74 -10.96 6.75 -14.24
CA ALA A 74 -10.65 6.10 -12.96
C ALA A 74 -9.83 4.82 -13.15
N ASN A 75 -10.19 3.99 -14.13
CA ASN A 75 -9.44 2.77 -14.43
C ASN A 75 -8.03 3.05 -14.95
N CYS A 76 -7.85 4.08 -15.79
CA CYS A 76 -6.52 4.48 -16.26
C CYS A 76 -5.62 4.97 -15.13
N VAL A 77 -6.14 5.82 -14.23
CA VAL A 77 -5.37 6.33 -13.09
C VAL A 77 -5.05 5.21 -12.10
N MET A 78 -6.01 4.32 -11.83
CA MET A 78 -5.81 3.14 -10.99
C MET A 78 -4.72 2.24 -11.55
N TYR A 79 -4.70 2.03 -12.88
CA TYR A 79 -3.65 1.24 -13.53
C TYR A 79 -2.26 1.86 -13.38
N SER A 80 -2.12 3.16 -13.62
CA SER A 80 -0.86 3.89 -13.40
C SER A 80 -0.38 3.75 -11.95
N THR A 81 -1.29 3.96 -10.99
CA THR A 81 -0.96 3.88 -9.56
C THR A 81 -0.53 2.46 -9.17
N ALA A 82 -1.16 1.43 -9.73
CA ALA A 82 -0.77 0.04 -9.49
C ALA A 82 0.62 -0.30 -10.06
N LEU A 83 0.98 0.26 -11.21
CA LEU A 83 2.33 0.14 -11.76
C LEU A 83 3.36 0.83 -10.86
N ASP A 84 3.06 2.03 -10.37
CA ASP A 84 3.94 2.76 -9.47
C ASP A 84 4.17 1.99 -8.16
N ILE A 85 3.10 1.43 -7.56
CA ILE A 85 3.18 0.57 -6.37
C ILE A 85 4.05 -0.67 -6.64
N THR A 86 3.86 -1.32 -7.80
CA THR A 86 4.62 -2.53 -8.16
C THR A 86 6.09 -2.21 -8.38
N GLY A 87 6.39 -1.10 -9.08
CA GLY A 87 7.76 -0.61 -9.27
C GLY A 87 8.45 -0.34 -7.94
N SER A 88 7.82 0.45 -7.07
CA SER A 88 8.37 0.74 -5.74
C SER A 88 8.55 -0.50 -4.88
N ALA A 89 7.61 -1.45 -4.90
CA ALA A 89 7.76 -2.71 -4.15
C ALA A 89 8.96 -3.54 -4.63
N ASN A 90 9.18 -3.60 -5.95
CA ASN A 90 10.31 -4.29 -6.55
C ASN A 90 11.65 -3.58 -6.25
N GLU A 91 11.67 -2.25 -6.26
CA GLU A 91 12.86 -1.46 -5.87
C GLU A 91 13.26 -1.74 -4.41
N ILE A 92 12.30 -1.71 -3.49
CA ILE A 92 12.53 -2.02 -2.06
C ILE A 92 13.06 -3.44 -1.89
N ALA A 93 12.52 -4.41 -2.63
CA ALA A 93 13.00 -5.78 -2.60
C ALA A 93 14.42 -5.92 -3.16
N ALA A 94 14.76 -5.19 -4.23
CA ALA A 94 16.09 -5.15 -4.81
C ALA A 94 17.13 -4.53 -3.86
N GLU A 95 16.74 -3.59 -3.00
CA GLU A 95 17.56 -3.03 -1.92
C GLU A 95 17.78 -4.00 -0.75
N GLY A 96 17.17 -5.20 -0.79
CA GLY A 96 17.28 -6.23 0.23
C GLY A 96 16.40 -5.99 1.46
N GLN A 97 15.52 -4.99 1.42
CA GLN A 97 14.52 -4.77 2.47
C GLN A 97 13.39 -5.81 2.34
N PRO A 98 12.92 -6.40 3.45
CA PRO A 98 11.77 -7.30 3.41
C PRO A 98 10.49 -6.53 3.07
N VAL A 99 9.77 -6.98 2.05
CA VAL A 99 8.40 -6.54 1.75
C VAL A 99 7.45 -7.67 2.11
N ASP A 100 6.54 -7.43 3.06
CA ASP A 100 5.49 -8.38 3.40
C ASP A 100 4.35 -8.29 2.36
N LEU A 101 3.89 -9.44 1.88
CA LEU A 101 2.75 -9.53 0.96
C LEU A 101 1.44 -9.15 1.65
N ASP A 102 1.32 -9.43 2.95
CA ASP A 102 0.13 -9.07 3.73
C ASP A 102 0.03 -7.55 3.87
N ASP A 103 1.16 -6.85 4.06
CA ASP A 103 1.21 -5.39 4.08
C ASP A 103 0.83 -4.81 2.71
N LEU A 104 1.39 -5.36 1.62
CA LEU A 104 1.07 -4.91 0.27
C LEU A 104 -0.41 -5.15 -0.09
N ALA A 105 -1.02 -6.22 0.43
CA ALA A 105 -2.44 -6.51 0.23
C ALA A 105 -3.37 -5.47 0.88
N THR A 106 -2.87 -4.68 1.84
CA THR A 106 -3.63 -3.55 2.42
C THR A 106 -3.59 -2.29 1.56
N VAL A 107 -2.63 -2.19 0.63
CA VAL A 107 -2.46 -1.01 -0.21
C VAL A 107 -3.51 -1.03 -1.33
N SER A 108 -4.41 -0.05 -1.30
CA SER A 108 -5.38 0.16 -2.36
C SER A 108 -4.87 1.19 -3.37
N PRO A 109 -4.99 0.94 -4.69
CA PRO A 109 -4.53 1.85 -5.74
C PRO A 109 -5.43 3.10 -5.92
N TYR A 110 -6.25 3.43 -4.91
CA TYR A 110 -7.15 4.59 -4.89
C TYR A 110 -6.47 5.82 -4.28
N ILE A 111 -5.18 6.00 -4.59
CA ILE A 111 -4.34 7.05 -4.03
C ILE A 111 -4.64 8.37 -4.75
N THR A 112 -5.08 9.38 -4.02
CA THR A 112 -5.51 10.67 -4.60
C THR A 112 -4.46 11.77 -4.54
N HIS A 113 -3.48 11.67 -3.64
CA HIS A 113 -2.50 12.75 -3.39
C HIS A 113 -1.42 12.87 -4.47
N THR A 114 -1.09 11.78 -5.17
CA THR A 114 -0.15 11.75 -6.31
C THR A 114 -0.81 12.18 -7.62
N VAL A 115 -2.15 12.18 -7.68
CA VAL A 115 -2.90 12.42 -8.92
C VAL A 115 -3.19 13.92 -9.07
N ARG A 116 -2.63 14.51 -10.13
CA ARG A 116 -2.92 15.90 -10.48
C ARG A 116 -4.29 16.02 -11.17
N ARG A 117 -5.36 16.16 -10.38
CA ARG A 117 -6.74 16.35 -10.87
C ARG A 117 -6.79 17.42 -11.97
N PHE A 118 -6.33 18.64 -11.66
CA PHE A 118 -6.40 19.76 -12.59
C PHE A 118 -5.10 19.87 -13.41
N GLY A 119 -5.17 19.50 -14.68
CA GLY A 119 -4.04 19.52 -15.60
C GLY A 119 -4.47 19.18 -17.04
N ASN A 120 -3.55 19.35 -17.98
CA ASN A 120 -3.76 18.92 -19.35
C ASN A 120 -3.32 17.45 -19.46
N TRP A 121 -4.27 16.54 -19.62
CA TRP A 121 -4.00 15.12 -19.82
C TRP A 121 -3.89 14.85 -21.33
N THR A 122 -2.67 14.68 -21.83
CA THR A 122 -2.44 14.25 -23.22
C THR A 122 -2.35 12.74 -23.25
N LEU A 123 -3.31 12.10 -23.94
CA LEU A 123 -3.26 10.66 -24.17
C LEU A 123 -2.13 10.35 -25.17
N ASN A 124 -1.08 9.71 -24.70
CA ASN A 124 -0.03 9.18 -25.56
C ASN A 124 -0.46 7.79 -26.05
N LEU A 125 -0.68 7.65 -27.36
CA LEU A 125 -1.08 6.39 -27.99
C LEU A 125 0.12 5.63 -28.58
N THR A 126 1.33 6.18 -28.46
CA THR A 126 2.55 5.49 -28.88
C THR A 126 2.76 4.30 -27.96
N PRO A 127 2.96 3.09 -28.51
CA PRO A 127 3.33 1.94 -27.70
C PRO A 127 4.59 2.27 -26.89
N PRO A 128 4.63 1.98 -25.58
CA PRO A 128 5.82 2.21 -24.78
C PRO A 128 6.96 1.32 -25.28
N ASP A 129 8.19 1.86 -25.30
CA ASP A 129 9.38 1.14 -25.74
C ASP A 129 9.72 -0.04 -24.82
N ASP A 130 9.42 0.11 -23.53
CA ASP A 130 9.57 -0.93 -22.50
C ASP A 130 8.20 -1.47 -22.06
N THR A 131 8.11 -2.79 -21.90
CA THR A 131 6.94 -3.39 -21.28
C THR A 131 6.89 -2.99 -19.80
N PRO A 132 5.79 -2.37 -19.32
CA PRO A 132 5.69 -1.99 -17.92
C PRO A 132 5.82 -3.23 -17.05
N ASN A 133 6.62 -3.15 -15.99
CA ASN A 133 6.80 -4.27 -15.07
C ASN A 133 5.51 -4.49 -14.30
N THR A 134 4.72 -5.46 -14.73
CA THR A 134 3.49 -5.91 -14.06
C THR A 134 3.76 -7.08 -13.10
N ARG A 135 5.01 -7.55 -13.03
CA ARG A 135 5.40 -8.67 -12.17
C ARG A 135 5.91 -8.13 -10.84
N LEU A 136 5.34 -8.67 -9.77
CA LEU A 136 5.81 -8.42 -8.42
C LEU A 136 6.92 -9.44 -8.11
N ASP A 137 8.15 -8.96 -8.03
CA ASP A 137 9.39 -9.72 -7.87
C ASP A 137 9.74 -9.89 -6.37
N LEU A 138 8.77 -10.36 -5.59
CA LEU A 138 8.95 -10.61 -4.16
C LEU A 138 9.19 -12.10 -3.89
N GLU A 139 10.31 -12.42 -3.22
CA GLU A 139 10.49 -13.75 -2.64
C GLU A 139 9.52 -13.89 -1.45
N PRO A 140 8.59 -14.87 -1.45
CA PRO A 140 7.64 -15.07 -0.35
C PRO A 140 8.42 -15.45 0.91
N ARG A 141 8.68 -14.46 1.77
CA ARG A 141 9.29 -14.71 3.06
C ARG A 141 8.23 -15.30 3.97
N VAL A 142 8.34 -16.61 4.20
CA VAL A 142 7.59 -17.33 5.24
C VAL A 142 7.77 -16.58 6.57
N LEU A 143 6.67 -16.38 7.29
CA LEU A 143 6.45 -15.61 8.54
C LEU A 143 7.39 -15.91 9.73
N PHE A 144 8.49 -16.62 9.53
CA PHE A 144 9.55 -16.75 10.53
C PHE A 144 10.76 -15.99 10.02
N ALA A 145 10.87 -14.73 10.45
CA ALA A 145 12.17 -14.11 10.58
C ALA A 145 13.11 -15.15 11.22
N ALA A 146 14.25 -15.42 10.59
CA ALA A 146 15.35 -16.07 11.30
C ALA A 146 15.49 -15.36 12.65
N PRO A 147 15.60 -16.09 13.78
CA PRO A 147 15.59 -15.49 15.09
C PRO A 147 16.62 -14.38 15.09
N TRP A 148 16.17 -13.19 15.45
CA TRP A 148 16.95 -11.98 15.53
C TRP A 148 18.28 -12.32 16.22
N THR A 149 19.33 -12.55 15.42
CA THR A 149 20.66 -12.72 15.95
C THR A 149 21.11 -11.32 16.28
N ASP A 150 21.09 -11.00 17.57
CA ASP A 150 21.84 -9.89 18.13
C ASP A 150 23.17 -9.78 17.38
N PRO A 151 23.52 -8.62 16.77
CA PRO A 151 24.91 -8.38 16.41
C PRO A 151 25.72 -8.56 17.70
N PRO A 152 26.83 -9.32 17.71
CA PRO A 152 27.57 -9.58 18.93
C PRO A 152 27.90 -8.24 19.60
N HIS A 153 27.24 -7.99 20.72
CA HIS A 153 27.60 -6.92 21.63
C HIS A 153 29.03 -7.22 22.10
N GLU A 154 30.00 -6.61 21.42
CA GLU A 154 31.36 -6.57 21.88
C GLU A 154 31.36 -5.74 23.17
N MET A 155 31.21 -6.44 24.30
CA MET A 155 31.35 -5.82 25.60
C MET A 155 32.79 -5.30 25.71
N PRO A 156 33.00 -4.04 26.14
CA PRO A 156 34.35 -3.55 26.39
C PRO A 156 35.02 -4.47 27.41
N LYS A 157 36.18 -5.01 27.04
CA LYS A 157 36.97 -5.89 27.92
C LYS A 157 37.17 -5.21 29.26
N ALA A 158 36.60 -5.80 30.31
CA ALA A 158 36.91 -5.45 31.67
C ALA A 158 38.38 -5.79 31.93
N THR A 159 39.24 -4.77 31.87
CA THR A 159 40.61 -4.84 32.38
C THR A 159 40.51 -4.84 33.90
N GLY A 160 40.82 -5.97 34.54
CA GLY A 160 40.90 -6.05 36.00
C GLY A 160 41.73 -7.26 36.45
N GLY A 161 42.72 -6.98 37.31
CA GLY A 161 43.55 -7.94 38.05
C GLY A 161 45.02 -7.92 37.61
N ASP A 162 45.85 -6.99 38.11
CA ASP A 162 46.58 -7.05 39.38
C ASP A 162 47.66 -8.15 39.41
N GLU A 163 48.93 -7.77 39.27
CA GLU A 163 50.02 -8.40 40.04
C GLU A 163 51.10 -7.37 40.41
N ASP A 164 51.37 -7.38 41.71
CA ASP A 164 52.25 -6.55 42.50
C ASP A 164 53.68 -7.13 42.50
N SER A 165 54.70 -6.33 42.18
CA SER A 165 56.08 -6.57 42.67
C SER A 165 57.03 -5.42 42.32
N GLN A 166 57.19 -4.53 43.31
CA GLN A 166 58.44 -4.03 43.86
C GLN A 166 59.69 -3.94 42.94
N ARG A 167 60.27 -2.73 42.84
CA ARG A 167 61.65 -2.42 43.29
C ARG A 167 61.97 -0.91 43.25
N GLU A 168 62.19 -0.37 44.45
CA GLU A 168 63.23 0.61 44.86
C GLU A 168 63.64 1.82 43.98
N ALA A 169 63.16 3.02 44.38
CA ALA A 169 63.91 4.15 45.01
C ALA A 169 65.19 4.77 44.35
N PRO A 170 65.70 5.96 44.77
CA PRO A 170 65.05 7.26 45.02
C PRO A 170 65.89 8.51 44.56
N ARG A 171 65.32 9.73 44.76
CA ARG A 171 65.94 11.08 44.98
C ARG A 171 66.24 12.02 43.78
N ARG A 172 65.54 13.17 43.76
CA ARG A 172 66.01 14.57 43.96
C ARG A 172 64.87 15.53 43.57
N ALA A 173 64.26 16.29 44.48
CA ALA A 173 64.71 17.54 45.11
C ALA A 173 64.77 18.76 44.16
N GLY A 174 63.90 19.74 44.41
CA GLY A 174 63.95 21.13 43.93
C GLY A 174 62.95 21.45 42.82
N ARG A 175 62.32 22.61 42.72
CA ARG A 175 62.37 23.84 43.51
C ARG A 175 61.18 24.70 43.06
N ALA A 176 60.77 25.62 43.92
CA ALA A 176 59.68 26.56 43.77
C ALA A 176 59.76 27.50 42.53
N ALA A 177 58.58 28.04 42.20
CA ALA A 177 58.29 29.47 42.08
C ALA A 177 58.08 30.13 40.68
N ARG A 178 56.98 30.89 40.63
CA ARG A 178 56.75 32.23 40.01
C ARG A 178 56.22 32.34 38.58
N HIS A 179 55.09 33.07 38.51
CA HIS A 179 54.70 34.18 37.62
C HIS A 179 55.07 34.10 36.12
N ARG A 180 54.03 34.11 35.29
CA ARG A 180 53.64 35.32 34.55
C ARG A 180 52.18 35.24 34.12
#